data_AF-A0A8S3HQ50-F1
#
_entry.id   AF-A0A8S3HQ50-F1
#
_cell.length_a   1.000
_cell.length_b   1.000
_cell.length_c   1.000
_cell.angle_alpha   90.00
_cell.angle_beta   90.00
_cell.angle_gamma   90.00
#
_symmetry.space_group_name_H-M   'P 1'
#
loop_
_entity.id
_entity.type
_entity.pdbx_description
1 polymer ?
#
loop_
_entity_poly.entity_id
_entity_poly.type
_entity_poly.pdbx_seq_one_letter_code
_entity_poly.pdbx_strand_id
1 'polypeptide(L)'
;MFLLATLQYLRNFISVILKFLYLQVAADGYGVSYIIASEDLIFFHISSNKSSPETDSTRFGQRIKQAMEDMRELLERQTSSVDSSKGEKKSLIDSPSADASS
;
A
#
# COMPACT_ATOMS: atom_id res chain seq x y z
N MET A 1 3.60 -19.29 18.70
CA MET A 1 3.06 -18.22 17.84
C MET A 1 3.42 -18.41 16.36
N PHE A 2 4.66 -18.70 15.97
CA PHE A 2 5.04 -18.93 14.56
C PHE A 2 4.27 -20.06 13.84
N LEU A 3 4.03 -21.20 14.51
CA LEU A 3 3.30 -22.31 13.91
C LEU A 3 1.81 -21.98 13.61
N LEU A 4 1.20 -21.13 14.44
CA LEU A 4 -0.18 -20.70 14.23
C LEU A 4 -0.27 -19.72 13.05
N ALA A 5 0.73 -18.83 12.91
CA ALA A 5 0.82 -17.93 11.77
C ALA A 5 1.05 -18.69 10.46
N THR A 6 1.91 -19.71 10.44
CA THR A 6 2.15 -20.52 9.23
C THR A 6 0.94 -21.38 8.85
N LEU A 7 0.25 -21.98 9.83
CA LEU A 7 -1.00 -22.71 9.57
C LEU A 7 -2.12 -21.78 9.09
N GLN A 8 -2.22 -20.58 9.66
CA GLN A 8 -3.18 -19.56 9.24
C GLN A 8 -2.90 -19.07 7.82
N TYR A 9 -1.63 -18.88 7.48
CA TYR A 9 -1.19 -18.55 6.13
C TYR A 9 -1.56 -19.66 5.15
N LEU A 10 -1.25 -20.92 5.48
CA LEU A 10 -1.58 -22.07 4.65
C LEU A 10 -3.09 -22.22 4.46
N ARG A 11 -3.88 -22.02 5.53
CA ARG A 11 -5.35 -22.04 5.47
C ARG A 11 -5.90 -20.95 4.54
N ASN A 12 -5.40 -19.72 4.66
CA ASN A 12 -5.83 -18.61 3.81
C ASN A 12 -5.39 -18.83 2.35
N PHE A 13 -4.19 -19.35 2.14
CA PHE A 13 -3.64 -19.68 0.83
C PHE A 13 -4.45 -20.78 0.14
N ILE A 14 -4.75 -21.88 0.85
CA ILE A 14 -5.59 -22.97 0.35
C ILE A 14 -7.01 -22.49 0.07
N SER A 15 -7.58 -21.61 0.91
CA SER A 15 -8.91 -21.01 0.70
C SER A 15 -8.96 -20.14 -0.56
N VAL A 16 -7.94 -19.32 -0.79
CA VAL A 16 -7.81 -18.50 -2.01
C VAL A 16 -7.72 -19.39 -3.26
N ILE A 17 -6.90 -20.44 -3.21
CA ILE A 17 -6.75 -21.38 -4.34
C ILE A 17 -8.05 -22.15 -4.61
N LEU A 18 -8.73 -22.65 -3.57
CA LEU A 18 -10.02 -23.35 -3.72
C LEU A 18 -11.11 -22.43 -4.30
N LYS A 19 -11.16 -21.17 -3.85
CA LYS A 19 -12.09 -20.17 -4.39
C LYS A 19 -11.76 -19.85 -5.85
N PHE A 20 -10.49 -19.93 -6.23
CA PHE A 20 -10.04 -19.72 -7.59
C PHE A 20 -10.37 -20.89 -8.54
N LEU A 21 -10.29 -22.13 -8.03
CA LEU A 21 -10.68 -23.34 -8.78
C LEU A 21 -12.20 -23.43 -9.00
N TYR A 22 -13.01 -22.81 -8.14
CA TYR A 22 -14.47 -22.85 -8.22
C TYR A 22 -15.10 -21.65 -8.92
N LEU A 23 -14.34 -20.56 -9.14
CA LEU A 23 -14.88 -19.36 -9.76
C LEU A 23 -14.72 -19.44 -11.27
N GLN A 24 -15.82 -19.68 -11.97
CA GLN A 24 -15.88 -19.51 -13.41
C GLN A 24 -15.79 -18.01 -13.73
N VAL A 25 -14.58 -17.57 -14.07
CA VAL A 25 -14.32 -16.21 -14.54
C VAL A 25 -15.12 -16.00 -15.83
N ALA A 26 -15.85 -14.87 -15.90
CA ALA A 26 -16.44 -14.41 -17.16
C ALA A 26 -15.37 -14.44 -18.25
N ALA A 27 -15.73 -14.80 -19.49
CA ALA A 27 -14.73 -15.13 -20.52
C ALA A 27 -13.66 -14.03 -20.72
N ASP A 28 -13.98 -12.78 -20.38
CA ASP A 28 -13.21 -11.54 -20.50
C ASP A 28 -12.87 -10.84 -19.16
N GLY A 29 -13.03 -11.54 -18.02
CA GLY A 29 -12.78 -10.98 -16.69
C GLY A 29 -11.42 -11.34 -16.07
N TYR A 30 -11.12 -10.71 -14.93
CA TYR A 30 -9.99 -11.06 -14.05
C TYR A 30 -10.49 -11.56 -12.69
N GLY A 31 -9.89 -12.63 -12.18
CA GLY A 31 -10.00 -13.02 -10.78
C GLY A 31 -8.84 -12.41 -9.99
N VAL A 32 -9.12 -11.65 -8.93
CA VAL A 32 -8.07 -11.01 -8.13
C VAL A 32 -8.35 -11.27 -6.66
N SER A 33 -7.33 -11.70 -5.94
CA SER A 33 -7.36 -11.88 -4.49
C SER A 33 -6.02 -11.43 -3.91
N TYR A 34 -6.03 -10.94 -2.68
CA TYR A 34 -4.82 -10.46 -2.04
C TYR A 34 -4.75 -10.87 -0.58
N ILE A 35 -3.52 -11.03 -0.09
CA ILE A 35 -3.20 -11.27 1.31
C ILE A 35 -2.12 -10.27 1.72
N ILE A 36 -2.33 -9.63 2.86
CA ILE A 36 -1.28 -8.87 3.55
C ILE A 36 -0.55 -9.89 4.41
N ALA A 37 0.67 -10.26 3.99
CA ALA A 37 1.47 -11.27 4.69
C ALA A 37 2.35 -10.66 5.79
N SER A 38 2.71 -9.39 5.65
CA SER A 38 3.48 -8.63 6.62
C SER A 38 3.16 -7.13 6.48
N GLU A 39 3.81 -6.31 7.28
CA GLU A 39 3.61 -4.86 7.35
C GLU A 39 3.94 -4.18 6.02
N ASP A 40 4.96 -4.69 5.33
CA ASP A 40 5.45 -4.13 4.06
C ASP A 40 5.19 -5.04 2.85
N LEU A 41 4.39 -6.12 3.01
CA LEU A 41 4.25 -7.13 1.96
C LEU A 41 2.80 -7.56 1.72
N ILE A 42 2.35 -7.30 0.48
CA ILE A 42 1.05 -7.72 -0.04
C ILE A 42 1.28 -8.70 -1.20
N PHE A 43 0.68 -9.89 -1.10
CA PHE A 43 0.65 -10.87 -2.18
C PHE A 43 -0.64 -10.72 -2.97
N PHE A 44 -0.52 -10.52 -4.28
CA PHE A 44 -1.64 -10.56 -5.21
C PHE A 44 -1.64 -11.88 -5.96
N HIS A 45 -2.78 -12.57 -5.92
CA HIS A 45 -3.07 -13.69 -6.80
C HIS A 45 -4.06 -13.21 -7.86
N ILE A 46 -3.57 -13.10 -9.10
CA ILE A 46 -4.29 -12.60 -10.25
C ILE A 46 -4.44 -13.72 -11.25
N SER A 47 -5.60 -13.78 -11.86
CA SER A 47 -5.93 -14.74 -12.88
C SER A 47 -6.82 -14.16 -13.96
N SER A 48 -6.79 -14.79 -15.11
CA SER A 48 -7.54 -14.40 -16.29
C SER A 48 -7.79 -15.63 -17.15
N ASN A 49 -8.81 -15.57 -17.98
CA ASN A 49 -9.04 -16.63 -18.95
C ASN A 49 -8.03 -16.53 -20.10
N LYS A 50 -7.17 -17.55 -20.26
CA LYS A 50 -6.17 -17.59 -21.34
C LYS A 50 -6.76 -17.59 -22.75
N SER A 51 -8.04 -17.97 -22.90
CA SER A 51 -8.70 -18.00 -24.19
C SER A 51 -9.19 -16.61 -24.64
N SER A 52 -9.16 -15.60 -23.78
CA SER A 52 -9.55 -14.24 -24.13
C SER A 52 -8.33 -13.37 -24.41
N PRO A 53 -8.16 -12.86 -25.65
CA PRO A 53 -7.03 -12.00 -26.00
C PRO A 53 -7.07 -10.64 -25.28
N GLU A 54 -8.24 -10.26 -24.77
CA GLU A 54 -8.45 -9.01 -24.03
C GLU A 54 -7.90 -9.08 -22.60
N THR A 55 -7.69 -10.30 -22.07
CA THR A 55 -7.27 -10.49 -20.68
C THR A 55 -5.87 -11.09 -20.55
N ASP A 56 -5.02 -10.47 -19.74
CA ASP A 56 -3.67 -10.95 -19.43
C ASP A 56 -3.32 -10.66 -17.96
N SER A 57 -3.25 -11.73 -17.16
CA SER A 57 -2.95 -11.66 -15.72
C SER A 57 -1.61 -11.01 -15.43
N THR A 58 -0.61 -11.22 -16.28
CA THR A 58 0.74 -10.65 -16.13
C THR A 58 0.70 -9.16 -16.39
N ARG A 59 0.06 -8.75 -17.49
CA ARG A 59 -0.14 -7.34 -17.84
C ARG A 59 -0.93 -6.62 -16.74
N PHE A 60 -1.98 -7.25 -16.21
CA PHE A 60 -2.77 -6.68 -15.13
C PHE A 60 -1.96 -6.56 -13.82
N GLY A 61 -1.14 -7.56 -13.49
CA GLY A 61 -0.22 -7.49 -12.35
C GLY A 61 0.77 -6.34 -12.43
N GLN A 62 1.32 -6.07 -13.62
CA GLN A 62 2.18 -4.91 -13.85
C GLN A 62 1.44 -3.58 -13.62
N ARG A 63 0.16 -3.50 -14.00
CA ARG A 63 -0.67 -2.31 -13.75
C ARG A 63 -0.94 -2.10 -12.27
N ILE A 64 -1.22 -3.16 -11.52
CA ILE A 64 -1.37 -3.07 -10.06
C ILE A 64 -0.08 -2.54 -9.43
N LYS A 65 1.08 -3.09 -9.82
CA LYS A 65 2.38 -2.62 -9.31
C LYS A 65 2.58 -1.13 -9.57
N GLN A 66 2.34 -0.68 -10.80
CA GLN A 66 2.47 0.74 -11.15
C GLN A 66 1.52 1.61 -10.32
N ALA A 67 0.24 1.24 -10.22
CA ALA A 67 -0.73 2.00 -9.44
C ALA A 67 -0.35 2.10 -7.96
N MET A 68 0.29 1.07 -7.39
CA MET A 68 0.79 1.11 -6.01
C MET A 68 1.96 2.09 -5.85
N GLU A 69 2.87 2.16 -6.82
CA GLU A 69 3.96 3.16 -6.82
C GLU A 69 3.38 4.57 -6.95
N ASP A 70 2.44 4.78 -7.86
CA ASP A 70 1.78 6.08 -8.06
C ASP A 70 1.06 6.54 -6.78
N MET A 71 0.39 5.60 -6.08
CA MET A 71 -0.22 5.88 -4.78
C MET A 71 0.85 6.25 -3.74
N ARG A 72 1.98 5.53 -3.68
CA ARG A 72 3.07 5.85 -2.76
C ARG A 72 3.58 7.27 -2.97
N GLU A 73 3.89 7.63 -4.22
CA GLU A 73 4.37 8.97 -4.58
C GLU A 73 3.35 10.06 -4.21
N LEU A 74 2.06 9.81 -4.42
CA LEU A 74 1.00 10.76 -4.06
C LEU A 74 0.95 10.96 -2.55
N LEU A 75 1.01 9.88 -1.76
CA LEU A 75 0.99 9.95 -0.31
C LEU A 75 2.21 10.67 0.26
N GLU A 76 3.42 10.38 -0.24
CA GLU A 76 4.67 11.06 0.14
C GLU A 76 4.63 12.57 -0.15
N ARG A 77 4.01 12.96 -1.26
CA ARG A 77 3.81 14.38 -1.61
C ARG A 77 2.86 15.09 -0.65
N GLN A 78 1.86 14.39 -0.11
CA GLN A 78 0.92 14.98 0.84
C GLN A 78 1.54 15.09 2.24
N THR A 79 2.29 14.09 2.69
CA THR A 79 2.93 14.13 4.00
C THR A 79 4.01 15.22 4.09
N SER A 80 4.77 15.45 3.01
CA SER A 80 5.75 16.55 2.95
C SER A 80 5.15 17.97 3.01
N SER A 81 3.87 18.14 2.65
CA SER A 81 3.17 19.42 2.79
C SER A 81 2.71 19.70 4.23
N VAL A 82 2.61 18.68 5.08
CA VAL A 82 2.14 18.81 6.48
C VAL A 82 3.27 19.25 7.41
N ASP A 83 4.51 18.85 7.14
CA ASP A 83 5.68 19.18 7.98
C ASP A 83 6.18 20.62 7.82
N SER A 84 5.79 21.31 6.75
CA SER A 84 6.21 22.71 6.50
C SER A 84 5.45 23.75 7.35
N SER A 85 4.54 23.34 8.25
CA SER A 85 3.73 24.26 9.07
C SER A 85 4.02 24.26 10.57
N LYS A 86 4.98 23.48 11.07
CA LYS A 86 5.25 23.34 12.50
C LYS A 86 6.70 23.67 12.86
N GLY A 87 7.12 24.91 12.64
CA GLY A 87 8.51 25.30 12.84
C GLY A 87 8.81 26.79 13.04
N GLU A 88 7.87 27.62 13.50
CA GLU A 88 8.19 29.00 13.91
C GLU A 88 7.91 29.22 15.40
N LYS A 89 8.79 28.67 16.25
CA LYS A 89 9.05 29.20 17.60
C LYS A 89 10.51 28.98 17.97
N LYS A 90 11.34 29.99 17.74
CA LYS A 90 12.57 30.28 18.51
C LYS A 90 12.80 31.80 18.43
N SER A 91 12.36 32.52 19.45
CA SER A 91 13.18 32.92 20.59
C SER A 91 14.04 34.13 20.28
N LEU A 92 13.44 35.32 20.39
CA LEU A 92 14.19 36.51 20.78
C LEU A 92 13.80 36.82 22.23
N ILE A 93 14.46 36.12 23.16
CA ILE A 93 14.66 36.61 24.51
C ILE A 93 15.82 37.59 24.41
N ASP A 94 15.51 38.87 24.54
CA ASP A 94 16.22 39.66 25.54
C ASP A 94 15.22 40.66 26.15
N SER A 95 14.94 40.46 27.43
CA SER A 95 14.16 41.39 28.24
C SER A 95 15.12 42.43 28.85
N PRO A 96 14.60 43.56 29.34
CA PRO A 96 15.29 44.85 29.32
C PRO A 96 16.21 45.04 30.53
N SER A 97 17.35 45.72 30.32
CA SER A 97 18.08 46.38 31.40
C SER A 97 18.48 47.79 31.00
N ALA A 98 18.20 48.70 31.93
CA ALA A 98 18.39 50.13 31.88
C ALA A 98 19.81 50.55 31.51
N ASP A 99 19.93 51.69 30.82
CA ASP A 99 20.85 52.78 31.16
C ASP A 99 20.53 54.00 30.27
N ALA A 100 19.88 55.00 30.85
CA ALA A 100 19.89 56.37 30.33
C ALA A 100 19.74 57.33 31.51
N SER A 101 20.89 57.73 32.04
CA SER A 101 21.09 58.93 32.83
C SER A 101 20.80 60.18 32.00
N SER A 102 19.86 61.03 32.45
CA SER A 102 20.07 62.47 32.72
C SER A 102 18.81 63.12 33.27
#